data_AF-A0A2V9XMS9-F1
#
_entry.id   AF-A0A2V9XMS9-F1
#
_cell.length_a   1.000
_cell.length_b   1.000
_cell.length_c   1.000
_cell.angle_alpha   90.00
_cell.angle_beta   90.00
_cell.angle_gamma   90.00
#
_symmetry.space_group_name_H-M   'P 1'
#
loop_
_entity.id
_entity.type
_entity.pdbx_description
1 polymer ?
#
loop_
_entity_poly.entity_id
_entity_poly.type
_entity_poly.pdbx_seq_one_letter_code
_entity_poly.pdbx_strand_id
1 'polypeptide(L)'
;MWLSRTEPLRVYSPKMNSIKFGTDGWRGIIAEDFTFANARVVAQAIARYVVRCEDASKGVIIGYDHRFASDGIATTAAEVVSASGTPVFLTDKPCPTPAVSLLVRQRRAAGGMMITASHNPYPWNGIKYKASYGSSALPSIVAQIESDLEIVQRRNMAPLPPQKNLIQLLEPRAPYLETLEKLVDWKKLRDARFRFVFDPMHGSAAGLLPKLFRR
;
A
#
# COMPACT_ATOMS: atom_id res chain seq x y z
N MET A 1 29.66 -48.92 18.59
CA MET A 1 30.33 -47.77 17.94
C MET A 1 29.43 -47.28 16.81
N TRP A 2 28.50 -46.36 17.08
CA TRP A 2 27.74 -45.64 16.07
C TRP A 2 27.61 -44.19 16.57
N LEU A 3 28.49 -43.32 16.08
CA LEU A 3 28.48 -41.89 16.33
C LEU A 3 27.41 -41.27 15.43
N SER A 4 26.25 -40.88 15.98
CA SER A 4 25.31 -40.01 15.25
C SER A 4 25.84 -38.59 15.29
N ARG A 5 26.30 -38.10 14.13
CA ARG A 5 26.73 -36.72 13.93
C ARG A 5 25.54 -35.79 14.15
N THR A 6 25.65 -34.91 15.14
CA THR A 6 24.80 -33.72 15.25
C THR A 6 25.20 -32.77 14.12
N GLU A 7 24.38 -32.68 13.07
CA GLU A 7 24.51 -31.57 12.13
C GLU A 7 24.21 -30.26 12.88
N PRO A 8 25.03 -29.22 12.75
CA PRO A 8 24.71 -27.92 13.32
C PRO A 8 23.44 -27.38 12.66
N LEU A 9 22.51 -26.89 13.48
CA LEU A 9 21.33 -26.16 13.03
C LEU A 9 21.77 -25.09 12.02
N ARG A 10 21.38 -25.28 10.74
CA ARG A 10 21.48 -24.22 9.73
C ARG A 10 20.58 -23.09 10.19
N VAL A 11 21.16 -22.05 10.76
CA VAL A 11 20.50 -20.75 10.88
C VAL A 11 20.25 -20.29 9.45
N TYR A 12 19.01 -20.40 8.99
CA TYR A 12 18.58 -19.81 7.73
C TYR A 12 18.77 -18.30 7.87
N SER A 13 19.84 -17.80 7.26
CA SER A 13 20.05 -16.37 7.06
C SER A 13 19.57 -16.08 5.65
N PRO A 14 18.32 -15.63 5.45
CA PRO A 14 17.86 -15.30 4.12
C PRO A 14 18.79 -14.22 3.59
N LYS A 15 19.48 -14.53 2.49
CA LYS A 15 20.15 -13.53 1.68
C LYS A 15 19.05 -12.55 1.26
N MET A 16 19.01 -11.35 1.84
CA MET A 16 18.01 -10.35 1.45
C MET A 16 18.18 -10.07 -0.04
N ASN A 17 17.26 -10.55 -0.87
CA ASN A 17 17.17 -10.08 -2.25
C ASN A 17 16.96 -8.56 -2.19
N SER A 18 17.71 -7.81 -3.01
CA SER A 18 17.70 -6.35 -2.91
C SER A 18 16.29 -5.83 -3.18
N ILE A 19 15.70 -5.16 -2.20
CA ILE A 19 14.48 -4.38 -2.39
C ILE A 19 14.80 -3.28 -3.42
N LYS A 20 14.09 -3.28 -4.55
CA LYS A 20 14.20 -2.25 -5.59
C LYS A 20 12.82 -1.74 -5.94
N PHE A 21 12.68 -0.43 -6.12
CA PHE A 21 11.43 0.13 -6.60
C PHE A 21 11.41 0.03 -8.12
N GLY A 22 10.37 -0.61 -8.65
CA GLY A 22 10.04 -0.49 -10.07
C GLY A 22 9.36 0.84 -10.36
N THR A 23 8.85 0.97 -11.59
CA THR A 23 8.09 2.15 -12.05
C THR A 23 6.86 2.47 -11.20
N ASP A 24 6.32 1.50 -10.46
CA ASP A 24 5.10 1.65 -9.68
C ASP A 24 5.21 0.90 -8.33
N GLY A 25 6.31 1.12 -7.61
CA GLY A 25 6.55 0.57 -6.27
C GLY A 25 7.45 -0.66 -6.21
N TRP A 26 7.60 -1.21 -5.01
CA TRP A 26 8.31 -2.47 -4.78
C TRP A 26 7.32 -3.65 -4.83
N ARG A 27 7.75 -4.77 -5.43
CA ARG A 27 7.02 -6.05 -5.45
C ARG A 27 7.94 -7.18 -5.03
N GLY A 28 7.37 -8.22 -4.42
CA GLY A 28 8.08 -9.44 -4.05
C GLY A 28 7.12 -10.62 -3.89
N ILE A 29 7.68 -11.84 -3.84
CA ILE A 29 6.91 -13.04 -3.55
C ILE A 29 6.64 -13.10 -2.04
N ILE A 30 5.39 -13.32 -1.66
CA ILE A 30 4.94 -13.42 -0.26
C ILE A 30 5.73 -14.51 0.46
N ALA A 31 6.16 -14.21 1.69
CA ALA A 31 6.98 -15.07 2.55
C ALA A 31 8.41 -15.35 2.07
N GLU A 32 8.75 -15.11 0.81
CA GLU A 32 10.13 -15.13 0.30
C GLU A 32 10.77 -13.73 0.40
N ASP A 33 10.36 -12.81 -0.50
CA ASP A 33 10.87 -11.44 -0.54
C ASP A 33 9.92 -10.48 0.20
N PHE A 34 8.62 -10.67 0.05
CA PHE A 34 7.60 -9.81 0.62
C PHE A 34 7.21 -10.30 2.01
N THR A 35 8.05 -9.94 2.98
CA THR A 35 7.89 -10.25 4.40
C THR A 35 7.50 -8.99 5.18
N PHE A 36 6.97 -9.16 6.39
CA PHE A 36 6.72 -8.04 7.31
C PHE A 36 7.99 -7.24 7.63
N ALA A 37 9.14 -7.89 7.71
CA ALA A 37 10.42 -7.21 7.94
C ALA A 37 10.78 -6.29 6.76
N ASN A 38 10.69 -6.80 5.54
CA ASN A 38 11.00 -6.01 4.34
C ASN A 38 9.95 -4.90 4.11
N ALA A 39 8.69 -5.16 4.41
CA ALA A 39 7.64 -4.14 4.36
C ALA A 39 7.90 -2.98 5.34
N ARG A 40 8.44 -3.25 6.55
CA ARG A 40 8.85 -2.18 7.49
C ARG A 40 9.96 -1.32 6.91
N VAL A 41 10.98 -1.95 6.31
CA VAL A 41 12.10 -1.25 5.67
C VAL A 41 11.59 -0.33 4.55
N VAL A 42 10.69 -0.82 3.71
CA VAL A 42 10.07 -0.03 2.62
C VAL A 42 9.19 1.11 3.17
N ALA A 43 8.36 0.83 4.17
CA ALA A 43 7.52 1.85 4.79
C ALA A 43 8.36 2.94 5.47
N GLN A 44 9.50 2.57 6.07
CA GLN A 44 10.42 3.52 6.70
C GLN A 44 11.10 4.42 5.67
N ALA A 45 11.50 3.87 4.52
CA ALA A 45 12.03 4.66 3.41
C ALA A 45 11.01 5.70 2.92
N ILE A 46 9.75 5.27 2.74
CA ILE A 46 8.65 6.17 2.34
C ILE A 46 8.38 7.23 3.42
N ALA A 47 8.36 6.85 4.71
CA ALA A 47 8.15 7.79 5.81
C ALA A 47 9.24 8.87 5.86
N ARG A 48 10.50 8.48 5.64
CA ARG A 48 11.63 9.42 5.56
C ARG A 48 11.49 10.39 4.39
N TYR A 49 11.10 9.90 3.22
CA TYR A 49 10.80 10.75 2.08
C TYR A 49 9.70 11.76 2.41
N VAL A 50 8.58 11.30 3.00
CA VAL A 50 7.46 12.17 3.37
C VAL A 50 7.89 13.26 4.35
N VAL A 51 8.68 12.92 5.38
CA VAL A 51 9.16 13.90 6.37
C VAL A 51 10.11 14.94 5.77
N ARG A 52 10.94 14.55 4.80
CA ARG A 52 11.95 15.44 4.21
C ARG A 52 11.39 16.30 3.07
N CYS A 53 10.51 15.74 2.25
CA CYS A 53 10.17 16.27 0.93
C CYS A 53 8.70 16.66 0.78
N GLU A 54 7.82 16.24 1.70
CA GLU A 54 6.41 16.60 1.71
C GLU A 54 6.05 17.29 3.04
N ASP A 55 4.83 17.81 3.13
CA ASP A 55 4.28 18.32 4.39
C ASP A 55 3.66 17.17 5.20
N ALA A 56 4.49 16.51 6.01
CA ALA A 56 4.11 15.35 6.81
C ALA A 56 2.92 15.61 7.76
N SER A 57 2.65 16.86 8.15
CA SER A 57 1.51 17.20 9.02
C SER A 57 0.16 16.88 8.38
N LYS A 58 0.10 16.78 7.04
CA LYS A 58 -1.09 16.38 6.27
C LYS A 58 -1.38 14.87 6.31
N GLY A 59 -0.44 14.09 6.82
CA GLY A 59 -0.55 12.64 6.99
C GLY A 59 -0.51 11.84 5.69
N VAL A 60 -0.51 10.51 5.83
CA VAL A 60 -0.41 9.53 4.73
C VAL A 60 -1.64 8.63 4.74
N ILE A 61 -2.22 8.38 3.56
CA ILE A 61 -3.32 7.42 3.40
C ILE A 61 -2.78 6.04 3.03
N ILE A 62 -3.10 5.01 3.80
CA ILE A 62 -2.64 3.65 3.54
C ILE A 62 -3.83 2.76 3.21
N GLY A 63 -3.87 2.24 1.98
CA GLY A 63 -4.89 1.30 1.53
C GLY A 63 -4.28 -0.02 1.06
N TYR A 64 -5.14 -1.02 0.87
CA TYR A 64 -4.73 -2.37 0.52
C TYR A 64 -5.77 -3.13 -0.30
N ASP A 65 -5.35 -4.19 -0.99
CA ASP A 65 -6.23 -5.09 -1.76
C ASP A 65 -6.52 -6.41 -1.01
N HIS A 66 -7.16 -7.36 -1.68
CA HIS A 66 -7.55 -8.66 -1.10
C HIS A 66 -6.42 -9.70 -1.04
N ARG A 67 -5.18 -9.36 -1.39
CA ARG A 67 -4.07 -10.33 -1.33
C ARG A 67 -3.82 -10.76 0.10
N PHE A 68 -3.25 -11.96 0.24
CA PHE A 68 -2.92 -12.53 1.53
C PHE A 68 -2.05 -11.56 2.35
N ALA A 69 -2.43 -11.37 3.61
CA ALA A 69 -1.78 -10.50 4.60
C ALA A 69 -1.66 -9.01 4.22
N SER A 70 -2.33 -8.54 3.16
CA SER A 70 -2.30 -7.13 2.74
C SER A 70 -2.79 -6.17 3.83
N ASP A 71 -3.76 -6.58 4.65
CA ASP A 71 -4.28 -5.86 5.82
C ASP A 71 -3.26 -5.76 6.96
N GLY A 72 -2.58 -6.86 7.29
CA GLY A 72 -1.52 -6.88 8.29
C GLY A 72 -0.30 -6.06 7.86
N ILE A 73 0.04 -6.10 6.57
CA ILE A 73 1.13 -5.31 6.00
C ILE A 73 0.75 -3.82 5.99
N ALA A 74 -0.49 -3.46 5.67
CA ALA A 74 -0.98 -2.09 5.75
C ALA A 74 -0.93 -1.55 7.19
N THR A 75 -1.32 -2.37 8.18
CA THR A 75 -1.21 -2.05 9.60
C THR A 75 0.25 -1.83 10.01
N THR A 76 1.15 -2.72 9.57
CA THR A 76 2.59 -2.60 9.84
C THR A 76 3.19 -1.33 9.21
N ALA A 77 2.78 -0.98 7.99
CA ALA A 77 3.19 0.26 7.35
C ALA A 77 2.67 1.50 8.11
N ALA A 78 1.42 1.46 8.59
CA ALA A 78 0.84 2.53 9.41
C ALA A 78 1.61 2.74 10.72
N GLU A 79 1.99 1.65 11.40
CA GLU A 79 2.82 1.69 12.60
C GLU A 79 4.17 2.37 12.33
N VAL A 80 4.86 1.97 11.26
CA VAL A 80 6.17 2.55 10.88
C VAL A 80 6.06 4.03 10.54
N VAL A 81 5.05 4.43 9.74
CA VAL A 81 4.84 5.83 9.38
C VAL A 81 4.46 6.67 10.59
N SER A 82 3.59 6.16 11.47
CA SER A 82 3.21 6.88 12.71
C SER A 82 4.39 7.12 13.63
N ALA A 83 5.37 6.22 13.64
CA ALA A 83 6.55 6.32 14.49
C ALA A 83 7.44 7.54 14.14
N SER A 84 7.34 8.08 12.93
CA SER A 84 8.01 9.33 12.54
C SER A 84 7.24 10.60 12.94
N GLY A 85 6.13 10.48 13.67
CA GLY A 85 5.25 11.59 14.02
C GLY A 85 4.27 11.99 12.91
N THR A 86 4.17 11.20 11.84
CA THR A 86 3.28 11.47 10.69
C THR A 86 1.89 10.89 10.95
N PRO A 87 0.80 11.67 10.85
CA PRO A 87 -0.57 11.15 10.91
C PRO A 87 -0.82 10.10 9.81
N VAL A 88 -1.59 9.06 10.12
CA VAL A 88 -1.92 7.99 9.17
C VAL A 88 -3.42 7.77 9.12
N PHE A 89 -3.95 7.75 7.90
CA PHE A 89 -5.32 7.31 7.61
C PHE A 89 -5.28 5.92 6.99
N LEU A 90 -5.48 4.88 7.81
CA LEU A 90 -5.48 3.48 7.39
C LEU A 90 -6.88 3.08 6.94
N THR A 91 -7.03 2.55 5.74
CA THR A 91 -8.35 2.12 5.28
C THR A 91 -8.87 0.96 6.14
N ASP A 92 -10.15 1.00 6.52
CA ASP A 92 -10.77 -0.03 7.37
C ASP A 92 -11.17 -1.31 6.61
N LYS A 93 -10.98 -1.34 5.29
CA LYS A 93 -11.29 -2.46 4.41
C LYS A 93 -10.53 -2.36 3.08
N PRO A 94 -10.41 -3.47 2.32
CA PRO A 94 -9.80 -3.45 1.00
C PRO A 94 -10.47 -2.44 0.06
N CYS A 95 -9.69 -1.77 -0.77
CA CYS A 95 -10.21 -0.81 -1.74
C CYS A 95 -9.37 -0.76 -3.03
N PRO A 96 -9.94 -0.27 -4.13
CA PRO A 96 -9.17 -0.03 -5.36
C PRO A 96 -8.09 1.01 -5.15
N THR A 97 -6.95 0.84 -5.83
CA THR A 97 -5.91 1.89 -5.94
C THR A 97 -6.46 3.29 -6.24
N PRO A 98 -7.43 3.49 -7.18
CA PRO A 98 -7.98 4.81 -7.43
C PRO A 98 -8.77 5.41 -6.25
N ALA A 99 -9.29 4.60 -5.32
CA ALA A 99 -9.91 5.11 -4.10
C ALA A 99 -8.86 5.78 -3.20
N VAL A 100 -7.69 5.16 -3.00
CA VAL A 100 -6.57 5.78 -2.26
C VAL A 100 -6.11 7.07 -2.94
N SER A 101 -5.91 7.03 -4.27
CA SER A 101 -5.58 8.20 -5.07
C SER A 101 -6.54 9.37 -4.88
N LEU A 102 -7.85 9.09 -4.93
CA LEU A 102 -8.91 10.06 -4.72
C LEU A 102 -8.86 10.64 -3.30
N LEU A 103 -8.72 9.78 -2.28
CA LEU A 103 -8.71 10.20 -0.89
C LEU A 103 -7.48 11.08 -0.57
N VAL A 104 -6.32 10.77 -1.17
CA VAL A 104 -5.12 11.63 -1.07
C VAL A 104 -5.44 13.04 -1.55
N ARG A 105 -6.11 13.18 -2.70
CA ARG A 105 -6.54 14.47 -3.25
C ARG A 105 -7.58 15.16 -2.38
N GLN A 106 -8.62 14.45 -1.96
CA GLN A 106 -9.74 15.01 -1.20
C GLN A 106 -9.30 15.50 0.18
N ARG A 107 -8.40 14.77 0.85
CA ARG A 107 -7.89 15.12 2.18
C ARG A 107 -6.64 15.99 2.14
N ARG A 108 -6.12 16.28 0.94
CA ARG A 108 -4.84 16.98 0.73
C ARG A 108 -3.71 16.31 1.53
N ALA A 109 -3.67 14.99 1.54
CA ALA A 109 -2.67 14.22 2.26
C ALA A 109 -1.27 14.44 1.66
N ALA A 110 -0.22 14.21 2.46
CA ALA A 110 1.18 14.27 2.03
C ALA A 110 1.51 13.20 0.97
N GLY A 111 0.72 12.11 0.96
CA GLY A 111 0.81 11.05 -0.01
C GLY A 111 -0.03 9.86 0.41
N GLY A 112 0.16 8.73 -0.26
CA GLY A 112 -0.47 7.47 0.09
C GLY A 112 0.38 6.26 -0.20
N MET A 113 0.08 5.16 0.46
CA MET A 113 0.64 3.84 0.20
C MET A 113 -0.47 2.89 -0.21
N MET A 114 -0.25 2.11 -1.26
CA MET A 114 -1.16 1.06 -1.69
C MET A 114 -0.46 -0.29 -1.61
N ILE A 115 -0.97 -1.19 -0.75
CA ILE A 115 -0.48 -2.56 -0.63
C ILE A 115 -1.17 -3.42 -1.68
N THR A 116 -0.45 -3.71 -2.76
CA THR A 116 -0.94 -4.50 -3.89
C THR A 116 0.19 -4.83 -4.89
N ALA A 117 0.16 -6.02 -5.47
CA ALA A 117 0.94 -6.34 -6.68
C ALA A 117 0.14 -6.18 -7.99
N SER A 118 -1.02 -5.52 -7.96
CA SER A 118 -1.88 -5.27 -9.12
C SER A 118 -2.29 -6.56 -9.84
N HIS A 119 -1.84 -6.76 -11.07
CA HIS A 119 -2.16 -7.92 -11.91
C HIS A 119 -1.20 -9.11 -11.73
N ASN A 120 -0.14 -8.98 -10.91
CA ASN A 120 0.76 -10.10 -10.71
C ASN A 120 0.00 -11.33 -10.16
N PRO A 121 0.50 -12.55 -10.40
CA PRO A 121 -0.09 -13.76 -9.83
C PRO A 121 -0.25 -13.67 -8.29
N TYR A 122 -1.14 -14.49 -7.73
CA TYR A 122 -1.50 -14.45 -6.30
C TYR A 122 -0.32 -14.54 -5.30
N PRO A 123 0.82 -15.21 -5.59
CA PRO A 123 1.95 -15.26 -4.66
C PRO A 123 2.68 -13.93 -4.50
N TRP A 124 2.39 -12.94 -5.35
CA TRP A 124 3.05 -11.64 -5.29
C TRP A 124 2.29 -10.66 -4.41
N ASN A 125 3.00 -9.78 -3.71
CA ASN A 125 2.43 -8.56 -3.15
C ASN A 125 3.42 -7.39 -3.36
N GLY A 126 3.02 -6.18 -2.97
CA GLY A 126 3.82 -4.99 -3.24
C GLY A 126 3.38 -3.78 -2.43
N ILE A 127 4.24 -2.76 -2.42
CA ILE A 127 3.97 -1.45 -1.82
C ILE A 127 4.20 -0.39 -2.88
N LYS A 128 3.16 0.39 -3.18
CA LYS A 128 3.21 1.51 -4.11
C LYS A 128 3.11 2.82 -3.37
N TYR A 129 3.88 3.82 -3.77
CA TYR A 129 3.70 5.19 -3.30
C TYR A 129 2.80 5.98 -4.27
N LYS A 130 1.80 6.66 -3.72
CA LYS A 130 0.95 7.64 -4.41
C LYS A 130 1.38 9.02 -3.90
N ALA A 131 1.85 9.88 -4.80
CA ALA A 131 2.31 11.21 -4.41
C ALA A 131 1.14 12.09 -3.94
N SER A 132 1.44 13.25 -3.34
CA SER A 132 0.45 14.23 -2.85
C SER A 132 -0.55 14.70 -3.92
N TYR A 133 -0.19 14.61 -5.21
CA TYR A 133 -1.08 14.85 -6.33
C TYR A 133 -1.98 13.64 -6.70
N GLY A 134 -2.01 12.58 -5.90
CA GLY A 134 -2.93 11.45 -6.02
C GLY A 134 -2.62 10.46 -7.15
N SER A 135 -1.52 10.60 -7.88
CA SER A 135 -1.11 9.65 -8.93
C SER A 135 0.16 8.91 -8.52
N SER A 136 0.62 8.00 -9.37
CA SER A 136 1.91 7.31 -9.13
C SER A 136 3.05 8.33 -9.09
N ALA A 137 4.04 8.02 -8.27
CA ALA A 137 5.21 8.85 -8.06
C ALA A 137 5.98 9.09 -9.38
N LEU A 138 6.44 10.33 -9.60
CA LEU A 138 7.37 10.61 -10.68
C LEU A 138 8.70 9.86 -10.47
N PRO A 139 9.46 9.57 -11.53
CA PRO A 139 10.77 8.92 -11.40
C PRO A 139 11.71 9.63 -10.41
N SER A 140 11.66 10.96 -10.34
CA SER A 140 12.45 11.76 -9.38
C SER A 140 12.04 11.53 -7.92
N ILE A 141 10.76 11.26 -7.64
CA ILE A 141 10.27 10.90 -6.31
C ILE A 141 10.67 9.46 -5.98
N VAL A 142 10.54 8.54 -6.93
CA VAL A 142 10.97 7.15 -6.77
C VAL A 142 12.45 7.09 -6.43
N ALA A 143 13.30 7.82 -7.16
CA ALA A 143 14.74 7.88 -6.90
C ALA A 143 15.07 8.41 -5.49
N GLN A 144 14.30 9.37 -4.97
CA GLN A 144 14.48 9.86 -3.59
C GLN A 144 14.08 8.80 -2.55
N ILE A 145 12.99 8.07 -2.79
CA ILE A 145 12.57 6.95 -1.93
C ILE A 145 13.61 5.83 -1.95
N GLU A 146 14.18 5.51 -3.12
CA GLU A 146 15.27 4.53 -3.24
C GLU A 146 16.53 4.97 -2.51
N SER A 147 16.89 6.26 -2.58
CA SER A 147 18.00 6.80 -1.80
C SER A 147 17.77 6.64 -0.29
N ASP A 148 16.54 6.90 0.19
CA ASP A 148 16.19 6.64 1.59
C ASP A 148 16.19 5.15 1.94
N LEU A 149 15.76 4.28 1.02
CA LEU A 149 15.76 2.85 1.20
C LEU A 149 17.18 2.31 1.43
N GLU A 150 18.14 2.76 0.61
CA GLU A 150 19.55 2.40 0.79
C GLU A 150 20.10 2.86 2.14
N ILE A 151 19.69 4.05 2.61
CA ILE A 151 20.12 4.57 3.92
C ILE A 151 19.54 3.71 5.05
N VAL A 152 18.26 3.36 4.99
CA VAL A 152 17.59 2.52 5.99
C VAL A 152 18.26 1.15 6.06
N GLN A 153 18.51 0.53 4.91
CA GLN A 153 19.18 -0.77 4.81
C GLN A 153 20.62 -0.72 5.34
N ARG A 154 21.42 0.28 4.92
CA ARG A 154 22.82 0.40 5.37
C ARG A 154 22.96 0.64 6.86
N ARG A 155 22.04 1.41 7.45
CA ARG A 155 22.09 1.76 8.88
C ARG A 155 21.42 0.74 9.79
N ASN A 156 20.77 -0.28 9.22
CA ASN A 156 19.96 -1.26 9.96
C ASN A 156 19.06 -0.59 11.01
N MET A 157 18.38 0.48 10.60
CA MET A 157 17.63 1.32 11.54
C MET A 157 16.51 0.50 12.18
N ALA A 158 16.58 0.31 13.50
CA ALA A 158 15.47 -0.30 14.23
C ALA A 158 14.21 0.57 14.07
N PRO A 159 13.03 -0.05 13.87
CA PRO A 159 11.78 0.70 13.84
C PRO A 159 11.53 1.33 15.21
N LEU A 160 11.18 2.61 15.21
CA LEU A 160 10.73 3.30 16.42
C LEU A 160 9.37 2.75 16.88
N PRO A 161 9.05 2.82 18.18
CA PRO A 161 7.73 2.44 18.67
C PRO A 161 6.61 3.22 17.94
N PRO A 162 5.51 2.57 17.53
CA PRO A 162 4.44 3.24 16.81
C PRO A 162 3.69 4.22 17.71
N GLN A 163 3.34 5.38 17.15
CA GLN A 163 2.48 6.37 17.81
C GLN A 163 1.02 6.08 17.46
N LYS A 164 0.41 5.12 18.15
CA LYS A 164 -0.93 4.59 17.82
C LYS A 164 -2.02 5.67 17.77
N ASN A 165 -1.89 6.73 18.55
CA ASN A 165 -2.81 7.88 18.56
C ASN A 165 -2.81 8.68 17.23
N LEU A 166 -1.80 8.50 16.38
CA LEU A 166 -1.71 9.11 15.06
C LEU A 166 -2.35 8.25 13.95
N ILE A 167 -2.78 7.03 14.25
CA ILE A 167 -3.39 6.12 13.28
C ILE A 167 -4.91 6.19 13.41
N GLN A 168 -5.58 6.59 12.33
CA GLN A 168 -7.03 6.68 12.24
C GLN A 168 -7.55 5.73 11.16
N LEU A 169 -8.60 4.99 11.48
CA LEU A 169 -9.30 4.18 10.48
C LEU A 169 -10.11 5.08 9.54
N LEU A 170 -10.13 4.74 8.27
CA LEU A 170 -10.76 5.51 7.20
C LEU A 170 -11.65 4.60 6.34
N GLU A 171 -12.92 4.96 6.16
CA GLU A 171 -13.79 4.32 5.16
C GLU A 171 -13.36 4.78 3.75
N PRO A 172 -12.93 3.89 2.84
CA PRO A 172 -12.41 4.30 1.54
C PRO A 172 -13.39 4.21 0.35
N ARG A 173 -14.47 3.43 0.47
CA ARG A 173 -15.38 3.07 -0.62
C ARG A 173 -16.50 4.09 -0.82
N ALA A 174 -17.09 4.64 0.23
CA ALA A 174 -18.24 5.55 0.11
C ALA A 174 -17.89 6.86 -0.63
N PRO A 175 -16.82 7.60 -0.26
CA PRO A 175 -16.39 8.80 -0.99
C PRO A 175 -15.99 8.52 -2.44
N TYR A 176 -15.43 7.33 -2.69
CA TYR A 176 -15.07 6.87 -4.03
C TYR A 176 -16.29 6.66 -4.91
N LEU A 177 -17.29 5.92 -4.41
CA LEU A 177 -18.54 5.68 -5.14
C LEU A 177 -19.33 6.98 -5.38
N GLU A 178 -19.37 7.89 -4.40
CA GLU A 178 -20.01 9.21 -4.55
C GLU A 178 -19.34 10.08 -5.62
N THR A 179 -18.03 9.93 -5.79
CA THR A 179 -17.31 10.63 -6.85
C THR A 179 -17.62 10.02 -8.21
N LEU A 180 -17.60 8.69 -8.33
CA LEU A 180 -17.96 8.00 -9.58
C LEU A 180 -19.38 8.33 -10.03
N GLU A 181 -20.32 8.43 -9.09
CA GLU A 181 -21.71 8.78 -9.36
C GLU A 181 -21.84 10.15 -10.06
N LYS A 182 -20.97 11.11 -9.72
CA LYS A 182 -20.95 12.45 -10.33
C LYS A 182 -20.27 12.50 -11.70
N LEU A 183 -19.52 11.46 -12.08
CA LEU A 183 -18.77 11.40 -13.34
C LEU A 183 -19.57 10.75 -14.49
N VAL A 184 -20.70 10.13 -14.19
CA VAL A 184 -21.48 9.33 -15.15
C VAL A 184 -22.84 9.99 -15.42
N ASP A 185 -23.24 10.04 -16.70
CA ASP A 185 -24.60 10.41 -17.09
C ASP A 185 -25.53 9.19 -16.94
N TRP A 186 -26.10 9.05 -15.74
CA TRP A 186 -26.97 7.93 -15.40
C TRP A 186 -28.28 7.90 -16.20
N LYS A 187 -28.76 9.06 -16.66
CA LYS A 187 -29.96 9.12 -17.50
C LYS A 187 -29.66 8.47 -18.84
N LYS A 188 -28.58 8.87 -19.51
CA LYS A 188 -28.16 8.25 -20.78
C LYS A 188 -27.89 6.75 -20.64
N LEU A 189 -27.23 6.34 -19.55
CA LEU A 189 -26.91 4.93 -19.33
C LEU A 189 -28.18 4.07 -19.16
N ARG A 190 -29.20 4.58 -18.45
CA ARG A 190 -30.51 3.93 -18.31
C ARG A 190 -31.28 3.90 -19.63
N ASP A 191 -31.30 5.02 -20.36
CA ASP A 191 -32.00 5.16 -21.64
C ASP A 191 -31.42 4.19 -22.71
N ALA A 192 -30.11 3.92 -22.66
CA ALA A 192 -29.44 3.00 -23.58
C ALA A 192 -29.77 1.51 -23.39
N ARG A 193 -30.32 1.12 -22.22
CA ARG A 193 -30.71 -0.27 -21.89
C ARG A 193 -29.62 -1.31 -22.14
N PHE A 194 -28.36 -0.96 -21.88
CA PHE A 194 -27.25 -1.90 -22.03
C PHE A 194 -27.35 -3.06 -21.04
N ARG A 195 -26.91 -4.24 -21.48
CA ARG A 195 -26.67 -5.40 -20.62
C ARG A 195 -25.18 -5.46 -20.30
N PHE A 196 -24.84 -5.44 -19.02
CA PHE A 196 -23.46 -5.46 -18.55
C PHE A 196 -23.09 -6.82 -18.00
N VAL A 197 -21.88 -7.27 -18.31
CA VAL A 197 -21.19 -8.34 -17.59
C VAL A 197 -19.97 -7.73 -16.94
N PHE A 198 -19.78 -7.98 -15.65
CA PHE A 198 -18.64 -7.50 -14.89
C PHE A 198 -18.09 -8.63 -14.04
N ASP A 199 -16.85 -9.02 -14.30
CA ASP A 199 -16.09 -9.94 -13.48
C ASP A 199 -15.09 -9.14 -12.63
N PRO A 200 -15.28 -9.03 -11.30
CA PRO A 200 -14.32 -8.35 -10.43
C PRO A 200 -13.03 -9.15 -10.22
N MET A 201 -12.95 -10.40 -10.67
CA MET A 201 -11.81 -11.31 -10.51
C MET A 201 -11.33 -11.44 -9.05
N HIS A 202 -12.28 -11.41 -8.09
CA HIS A 202 -12.02 -11.32 -6.63
C HIS A 202 -11.15 -10.13 -6.20
N GLY A 203 -10.92 -9.16 -7.09
CA GLY A 203 -10.11 -7.98 -6.85
C GLY A 203 -10.79 -6.94 -5.97
N SER A 204 -10.08 -5.86 -5.66
CA SER A 204 -10.53 -4.86 -4.69
C SER A 204 -11.72 -3.99 -5.14
N ALA A 205 -12.18 -4.15 -6.37
CA ALA A 205 -13.44 -3.58 -6.87
C ALA A 205 -14.66 -4.51 -6.66
N ALA A 206 -14.47 -5.71 -6.11
CA ALA A 206 -15.56 -6.66 -5.86
C ALA A 206 -16.69 -6.01 -5.04
N GLY A 207 -17.91 -6.13 -5.56
CA GLY A 207 -19.11 -5.55 -4.95
C GLY A 207 -19.29 -4.04 -5.13
N LEU A 208 -18.31 -3.30 -5.64
CA LEU A 208 -18.42 -1.84 -5.81
C LEU A 208 -19.34 -1.45 -6.97
N LEU A 209 -19.18 -2.07 -8.14
CA LEU A 209 -20.01 -1.76 -9.31
C LEU A 209 -21.50 -2.11 -9.09
N PRO A 210 -21.86 -3.30 -8.56
CA PRO A 210 -23.24 -3.58 -8.20
C PRO A 210 -23.81 -2.62 -7.16
N LYS A 211 -22.99 -2.17 -6.20
CA LYS A 211 -23.41 -1.15 -5.22
C LYS A 211 -23.66 0.20 -5.90
N LEU A 212 -22.82 0.59 -6.86
CA LEU A 212 -22.99 1.82 -7.63
C LEU A 212 -24.29 1.80 -8.44
N PHE A 213 -24.63 0.69 -9.10
CA PHE A 213 -25.86 0.55 -9.89
C PHE A 213 -27.15 0.52 -9.06
N ARG A 214 -27.06 0.42 -7.73
CA ARG A 214 -28.20 0.43 -6.81
C ARG A 214 -28.37 1.75 -6.06
N ARG A 215 -27.47 2.71 -6.24
CA ARG A 215 -27.63 4.09 -5.75
C ARG A 215 -28.50 4.85 -6.75
#